data_AF-A0A1V4IN68-F1
#
_entry.id   AF-A0A1V4IN68-F1
#
_cell.length_a   1.000
_cell.length_b   1.000
_cell.length_c   1.000
_cell.angle_alpha   90.00
_cell.angle_beta   90.00
_cell.angle_gamma   90.00
#
_symmetry.space_group_name_H-M   'P 1'
#
loop_
_entity.id
_entity.type
_entity.pdbx_description
1 polymer ?
#
loop_
_entity_poly.entity_id
_entity_poly.type
_entity_poly.pdbx_seq_one_letter_code
_entity_poly.pdbx_strand_id
1 'polypeptide(L)'
;MNNRNFIRYLKILFSAYLIIGLILLFSSSLILDISLSAGTIVGIFVICTLAYGILLRRKEYIITASSVAALYIAIFIFYSPLISYNAHRNLIGSIDEVDFSSQIEYMDINQLPTIDKELAYKLADKKLGEITSLGSQVTIGELNLQSVNGQLCYVAPLEHSSFLKWFTNREGTIGYIKVSATNQNDVELVTKLDGNDIKLKYLNSAYFFSDLSRAAYFKDMKAGHTDYTFELDDTGRPYWVITRYDTGVGIIEAKAIGALVMDAQTGNSVIYDINNLPSWVDRIQPKQYINRYINKWGELVHGVLNFTDKDKLKSTNGMNIIYNKGTCYYYTGITSVGSDESLVGFTLTNTRNGETKLYKTAGATEEAGMRSAEGKVQQYGYKATFPYLINIQNEPTYFMTLKDSNGLVKQYSMVNVKNYNTVGVGDTLQATLNKYLEGLTNTNISLESGNQEEVVEGEVERIGLVIKEGESIYDVKIKNNPNIFSVSTETSREVALTKVGDSVKMKFIRVGDNKYIITNSFVNISSGVTENN
;
A
#
# COMPACT_ATOMS: atom_id res chain seq x y z
N MET A 1 43.77 -20.09 -38.01
CA MET A 1 42.84 -21.11 -37.46
C MET A 1 42.53 -22.15 -38.52
N ASN A 2 42.57 -23.45 -38.21
CA ASN A 2 42.15 -24.50 -39.15
C ASN A 2 40.62 -24.39 -39.34
N ASN A 3 40.16 -24.08 -40.56
CA ASN A 3 38.77 -23.70 -40.87
C ASN A 3 37.75 -24.72 -40.33
N ARG A 4 38.11 -26.01 -40.34
CA ARG A 4 37.27 -27.10 -39.82
C ARG A 4 36.98 -27.02 -38.31
N ASN A 5 37.96 -26.60 -37.50
CA ASN A 5 37.78 -26.50 -36.04
C ASN A 5 36.92 -25.28 -35.68
N PHE A 6 37.10 -24.17 -36.40
CA PHE A 6 36.27 -22.99 -36.21
C PHE A 6 34.81 -23.24 -36.58
N ILE A 7 34.55 -23.91 -37.71
CA ILE A 7 33.19 -24.32 -38.09
C ILE A 7 32.57 -25.24 -37.04
N ARG A 8 33.36 -26.18 -36.48
CA ARG A 8 32.87 -27.07 -35.40
C ARG A 8 32.52 -26.30 -34.13
N TYR A 9 33.34 -25.33 -33.73
CA TYR A 9 33.05 -24.44 -32.61
C TYR A 9 31.74 -23.67 -32.84
N LEU A 10 31.57 -23.06 -34.00
CA LEU A 10 30.39 -22.27 -34.32
C LEU A 10 29.11 -23.13 -34.28
N LYS A 11 29.17 -24.38 -34.75
CA LYS A 11 28.06 -25.33 -34.63
C LYS A 11 27.69 -25.63 -33.18
N ILE A 12 28.68 -25.87 -32.31
CA ILE A 12 28.44 -26.13 -30.88
C ILE A 12 27.83 -24.90 -30.20
N LEU A 13 28.37 -23.71 -30.47
CA LEU A 13 27.87 -22.47 -29.91
C LEU A 13 26.41 -22.21 -30.35
N PHE A 14 26.12 -22.38 -31.63
CA PHE A 14 24.76 -22.26 -32.16
C PHE A 14 23.81 -23.28 -31.54
N SER A 15 24.22 -24.55 -31.42
CA SER A 15 23.44 -25.57 -30.71
C SER A 15 23.15 -25.20 -29.26
N ALA A 16 24.13 -24.62 -28.55
CA ALA A 16 23.94 -24.19 -27.16
C ALA A 16 22.91 -23.06 -27.04
N TYR A 17 23.00 -22.04 -27.90
CA TYR A 17 22.00 -20.98 -27.96
C TYR A 17 20.62 -21.51 -28.31
N LEU A 18 20.51 -22.43 -29.27
CA LEU A 18 19.24 -23.03 -29.66
C LEU A 18 18.62 -23.85 -28.50
N ILE A 19 19.41 -24.68 -27.82
CA ILE A 19 18.95 -25.50 -26.70
C ILE A 19 18.49 -24.61 -25.55
N ILE A 20 19.30 -23.62 -25.15
CA ILE A 20 18.96 -22.74 -24.04
C ILE A 20 17.80 -21.81 -24.41
N GLY A 21 17.75 -21.31 -25.65
CA GLY A 21 16.61 -20.56 -26.16
C GLY A 21 15.32 -21.37 -26.12
N LEU A 22 15.35 -22.65 -26.48
CA LEU A 22 14.21 -23.56 -26.35
C LEU A 22 13.83 -23.78 -24.88
N ILE A 23 14.79 -23.99 -23.98
CA ILE A 23 14.54 -24.14 -22.55
C ILE A 23 13.82 -22.89 -22.02
N LEU A 24 14.37 -21.69 -22.30
CA LEU A 24 13.80 -20.41 -21.88
C LEU A 24 12.41 -20.17 -22.48
N LEU A 25 12.19 -20.55 -23.73
CA LEU A 25 10.87 -20.49 -24.38
C LEU A 25 9.85 -21.40 -23.67
N PHE A 26 10.25 -22.64 -23.34
CA PHE A 26 9.38 -23.59 -22.64
C PHE A 26 9.15 -23.22 -21.17
N SER A 27 10.08 -22.49 -20.54
CA SER A 27 9.90 -21.93 -19.20
C SER A 27 9.28 -20.52 -19.18
N SER A 28 8.85 -19.98 -20.33
CA SER A 28 8.24 -18.64 -20.42
C SER A 28 9.15 -17.50 -19.93
N SER A 29 10.46 -17.62 -20.14
CA SER A 29 11.48 -16.68 -19.65
C SER A 29 12.39 -16.11 -20.74
N LEU A 30 12.14 -16.44 -22.02
CA LEU A 30 12.92 -15.91 -23.15
C LEU A 30 12.43 -14.50 -23.54
N ILE A 31 13.15 -13.48 -23.08
CA ILE A 31 12.87 -12.09 -23.42
C ILE A 31 13.61 -11.74 -24.73
N LEU A 32 12.89 -11.26 -25.73
CA LEU A 32 13.43 -10.87 -27.05
C LEU A 32 14.10 -9.49 -27.06
N ASP A 33 14.19 -8.85 -25.89
CA ASP A 33 15.01 -7.66 -25.69
C ASP A 33 16.47 -8.04 -25.38
N ILE A 34 17.40 -7.46 -26.13
CA ILE A 34 18.84 -7.78 -26.03
C ILE A 34 19.42 -7.27 -24.71
N SER A 35 18.95 -6.13 -24.20
CA SER A 35 19.46 -5.52 -22.97
C SER A 35 19.10 -6.36 -21.76
N LEU A 36 17.84 -6.79 -21.66
CA LEU A 36 17.35 -7.67 -20.59
C LEU A 36 17.97 -9.07 -20.68
N SER A 37 18.18 -9.58 -21.89
CA SER A 37 18.81 -10.90 -22.13
C SER A 37 20.34 -10.88 -22.17
N ALA A 38 21.00 -9.74 -21.98
CA ALA A 38 22.44 -9.58 -22.17
C ALA A 38 23.25 -10.56 -21.32
N GLY A 39 22.88 -10.75 -20.04
CA GLY A 39 23.56 -11.67 -19.14
C GLY A 39 23.48 -13.13 -19.60
N THR A 40 22.31 -13.57 -20.07
CA THR A 40 22.13 -14.92 -20.61
C THR A 40 22.93 -15.08 -21.91
N ILE A 41 22.87 -14.12 -22.82
CA ILE A 41 23.59 -14.18 -24.10
C ILE A 41 25.11 -14.29 -23.86
N VAL A 42 25.66 -13.37 -23.06
CA VAL A 42 27.08 -13.34 -22.73
C VAL A 42 27.49 -14.59 -21.94
N GLY A 43 26.68 -15.03 -20.99
CA GLY A 43 26.94 -16.23 -20.18
C GLY A 43 27.10 -17.49 -21.03
N ILE A 44 26.18 -17.72 -21.98
CA ILE A 44 26.26 -18.85 -22.92
C ILE A 44 27.56 -18.77 -23.73
N PHE A 45 27.85 -17.60 -24.30
CA PHE A 45 29.09 -17.40 -25.05
C PHE A 45 30.32 -17.75 -24.23
N VAL A 46 30.46 -17.18 -23.03
CA VAL A 46 31.64 -17.36 -22.17
C VAL A 46 31.79 -18.83 -21.79
N ILE A 47 30.73 -19.49 -21.33
CA ILE A 47 30.77 -20.90 -20.88
C ILE A 47 31.13 -21.82 -22.05
N CYS A 48 30.47 -21.70 -23.19
CA CYS A 48 30.73 -22.55 -24.35
C CYS A 48 32.14 -22.34 -24.91
N THR A 49 32.58 -21.09 -25.01
CA THR A 49 33.92 -20.74 -25.52
C THR A 49 35.02 -21.25 -24.60
N LEU A 50 34.84 -21.07 -23.28
CA LEU A 50 35.79 -21.51 -22.27
C LEU A 50 35.88 -23.05 -22.24
N ALA A 51 34.75 -23.75 -22.20
CA ALA A 51 34.70 -25.21 -22.21
C ALA A 51 35.36 -25.79 -23.47
N TYR A 52 35.07 -25.22 -24.64
CA TYR A 52 35.71 -25.64 -25.90
C TYR A 52 37.22 -25.41 -25.89
N GLY A 53 37.67 -24.26 -25.38
CA GLY A 53 39.09 -23.93 -25.22
C GLY A 53 39.83 -24.88 -24.29
N ILE A 54 39.24 -25.23 -23.13
CA ILE A 54 39.82 -26.18 -22.16
C ILE A 54 39.90 -27.59 -22.76
N LEU A 55 38.80 -28.09 -23.33
CA LEU A 55 38.72 -29.45 -23.90
C LEU A 55 39.73 -29.69 -25.02
N LEU A 56 39.96 -28.68 -25.87
CA LEU A 56 40.91 -28.77 -26.98
C LEU A 56 42.30 -28.19 -26.65
N ARG A 57 42.53 -27.79 -25.39
CA ARG A 57 43.78 -27.15 -24.92
C ARG A 57 44.23 -25.97 -25.79
N ARG A 58 43.28 -25.17 -26.27
CA ARG A 58 43.52 -24.01 -27.14
C ARG A 58 43.42 -22.71 -26.36
N LYS A 59 44.57 -22.06 -26.14
CA LYS A 59 44.67 -20.81 -25.38
C LYS A 59 43.87 -19.65 -26.01
N GLU A 60 43.76 -19.60 -27.34
CA GLU A 60 43.01 -18.55 -28.05
C GLU A 60 41.56 -18.40 -27.55
N TYR A 61 40.81 -19.51 -27.44
CA TYR A 61 39.42 -19.50 -26.96
C TYR A 61 39.30 -19.17 -25.48
N ILE A 62 40.25 -19.65 -24.66
CA ILE A 62 40.27 -19.33 -23.22
C ILE A 62 40.46 -17.83 -23.02
N ILE A 63 41.42 -17.24 -23.74
CA ILE A 63 41.67 -15.79 -23.71
C ILE A 63 40.43 -15.03 -24.17
N THR A 64 39.82 -15.41 -25.30
CA THR A 64 38.57 -14.76 -25.77
C THR A 64 37.45 -14.83 -24.74
N ALA A 65 37.20 -16.00 -24.15
CA ALA A 65 36.15 -16.16 -23.14
C ALA A 65 36.42 -15.30 -21.90
N SER A 66 37.66 -15.31 -21.39
CA SER A 66 38.07 -14.49 -20.24
C SER A 66 38.00 -13.00 -20.54
N SER A 67 38.39 -12.55 -21.74
CA SER A 67 38.29 -11.15 -22.14
C SER A 67 36.84 -10.68 -22.23
N VAL A 68 35.94 -11.49 -22.81
CA VAL A 68 34.50 -11.15 -22.87
C VAL A 68 33.88 -11.14 -21.48
N ALA A 69 34.22 -12.09 -20.62
CA ALA A 69 33.78 -12.12 -19.24
C ALA A 69 34.25 -10.89 -18.45
N ALA A 70 35.54 -10.53 -18.58
CA ALA A 70 36.11 -9.35 -17.95
C ALA A 70 35.46 -8.05 -18.44
N LEU A 71 35.18 -7.94 -19.74
CA LEU A 71 34.47 -6.80 -20.31
C LEU A 71 33.04 -6.68 -19.77
N TYR A 72 32.31 -7.80 -19.68
CA TYR A 72 30.96 -7.81 -19.11
C TYR A 72 30.95 -7.40 -17.63
N ILE A 73 31.92 -7.91 -16.85
CA ILE A 73 32.10 -7.50 -15.46
C ILE A 73 32.44 -6.01 -15.38
N ALA A 74 33.31 -5.48 -16.25
CA ALA A 74 33.63 -4.06 -16.27
C ALA A 74 32.40 -3.19 -16.58
N ILE A 75 31.54 -3.61 -17.51
CA ILE A 75 30.25 -2.96 -17.80
C ILE A 75 29.34 -3.00 -16.56
N PHE A 76 29.26 -4.14 -15.88
CA PHE A 76 28.48 -4.27 -14.64
C PHE A 76 29.00 -3.35 -13.53
N ILE A 77 30.32 -3.25 -13.35
CA ILE A 77 30.92 -2.32 -12.37
C ILE A 77 30.64 -0.87 -12.77
N PHE A 78 30.75 -0.53 -14.06
CA PHE A 78 30.48 0.81 -14.57
C PHE A 78 29.04 1.27 -14.28
N TYR A 79 28.05 0.39 -14.49
CA TYR A 79 26.66 0.69 -14.19
C TYR A 79 26.28 0.52 -12.73
N SER A 80 27.15 -0.02 -11.87
CA SER A 80 26.85 -0.25 -10.46
C SER A 80 26.67 1.06 -9.68
N PRO A 81 26.05 1.02 -8.49
CA PRO A 81 25.95 2.19 -7.62
C PRO A 81 27.31 2.80 -7.25
N LEU A 82 28.42 2.05 -7.34
CA LEU A 82 29.76 2.56 -7.03
C LEU A 82 30.22 3.67 -7.98
N ILE A 83 29.89 3.54 -9.27
CA ILE A 83 30.32 4.48 -10.31
C ILE A 83 29.13 5.33 -10.78
N SER A 84 27.99 4.68 -11.07
CA SER A 84 26.79 5.31 -11.60
C SER A 84 25.80 5.73 -10.50
N TYR A 85 26.29 6.16 -9.33
CA TYR A 85 25.43 6.50 -8.17
C TYR A 85 24.35 7.53 -8.52
N ASN A 86 24.66 8.55 -9.34
CA ASN A 86 23.69 9.56 -9.78
C ASN A 86 22.53 8.94 -10.57
N ALA A 87 22.80 7.98 -11.47
CA ALA A 87 21.77 7.31 -12.24
C ALA A 87 20.85 6.48 -11.34
N HIS A 88 21.43 5.78 -10.36
CA HIS A 88 20.65 5.04 -9.35
C HIS A 88 19.83 5.96 -8.46
N ARG A 89 20.38 7.10 -8.04
CA ARG A 89 19.69 8.09 -7.22
C ARG A 89 18.48 8.70 -7.94
N ASN A 90 18.61 8.93 -9.25
CA ASN A 90 17.60 9.57 -10.07
C ASN A 90 16.50 8.61 -10.58
N LEU A 91 16.54 7.31 -10.22
CA LEU A 91 15.51 6.34 -10.62
C LEU A 91 14.11 6.71 -10.14
N ILE A 92 14.01 7.28 -8.94
CA ILE A 92 12.74 7.75 -8.34
C ILE A 92 12.22 9.03 -9.02
N GLY A 93 13.04 9.70 -9.84
CA GLY A 93 12.72 11.01 -10.40
C GLY A 93 12.99 12.17 -9.41
N SER A 94 12.39 13.32 -9.68
CA SER A 94 12.40 14.45 -8.74
C SER A 94 11.43 14.17 -7.59
N ILE A 95 11.89 14.39 -6.36
CA ILE A 95 11.02 14.35 -5.18
C ILE A 95 10.66 15.79 -4.82
N ASP A 96 9.37 16.10 -4.89
CA ASP A 96 8.87 17.40 -4.44
C ASP A 96 8.75 17.40 -2.92
N GLU A 97 9.48 18.28 -2.27
CA GLU A 97 9.43 18.46 -0.82
C GLU A 97 8.34 19.46 -0.46
N VAL A 98 7.41 19.02 0.40
CA VAL A 98 6.25 19.80 0.84
C VAL A 98 6.22 19.76 2.37
N ASP A 99 5.98 20.88 3.03
CA ASP A 99 5.75 20.84 4.47
C ASP A 99 4.41 20.16 4.76
N PHE A 100 4.32 19.38 5.85
CA PHE A 100 3.05 18.87 6.38
C PHE A 100 2.20 20.02 6.93
N SER A 101 1.74 20.89 6.04
CA SER A 101 0.64 21.82 6.26
C SER A 101 -0.58 21.28 5.52
N SER A 102 -1.71 21.99 5.56
CA SER A 102 -3.05 21.68 5.01
C SER A 102 -3.16 21.08 3.57
N GLN A 103 -2.06 20.78 2.88
CA GLN A 103 -1.97 20.24 1.53
C GLN A 103 -2.10 18.71 1.42
N ILE A 104 -2.07 17.95 2.53
CA ILE A 104 -2.62 16.60 2.48
C ILE A 104 -4.12 16.73 2.48
N GLU A 105 -4.67 16.64 1.28
CA GLU A 105 -6.11 16.57 1.06
C GLU A 105 -6.68 15.45 1.93
N TYR A 106 -7.66 15.81 2.73
CA TYR A 106 -8.29 14.99 3.75
C TYR A 106 -8.60 13.57 3.24
N MET A 107 -7.98 12.54 3.83
CA MET A 107 -8.56 11.21 3.76
C MET A 107 -9.84 11.22 4.61
N ASP A 108 -10.98 10.95 3.99
CA ASP A 108 -12.24 10.77 4.72
C ASP A 108 -12.05 9.62 5.72
N ILE A 109 -12.25 9.92 7.00
CA ILE A 109 -12.14 8.96 8.09
C ILE A 109 -13.03 7.73 7.83
N ASN A 110 -14.16 7.91 7.14
CA ASN A 110 -15.09 6.83 6.82
C ASN A 110 -14.60 5.92 5.68
N GLN A 111 -13.62 6.37 4.90
CA GLN A 111 -13.01 5.59 3.83
C GLN A 111 -11.70 4.92 4.28
N LEU A 112 -11.31 5.08 5.55
CA LEU A 112 -10.12 4.42 6.08
C LEU A 112 -10.33 2.91 6.11
N PRO A 113 -9.43 2.13 5.50
CA PRO A 113 -9.50 0.68 5.57
C PRO A 113 -9.31 0.22 7.02
N THR A 114 -10.40 -0.31 7.59
CA THR A 114 -10.46 -0.94 8.92
C THR A 114 -10.21 -2.43 8.85
N ILE A 115 -10.15 -2.99 7.65
CA ILE A 115 -9.89 -4.39 7.36
C ILE A 115 -8.57 -4.43 6.61
N ASP A 116 -7.64 -5.24 7.07
CA ASP A 116 -6.39 -5.51 6.35
C ASP A 116 -6.50 -6.80 5.53
N LYS A 117 -5.45 -7.09 4.76
CA LYS A 117 -5.42 -8.26 3.86
C LYS A 117 -5.63 -9.58 4.59
N GLU A 118 -5.12 -9.74 5.81
CA GLU A 118 -5.28 -10.98 6.58
C GLU A 118 -6.73 -11.19 7.04
N LEU A 119 -7.36 -10.14 7.57
CA LEU A 119 -8.76 -10.21 7.97
C LEU A 119 -9.67 -10.37 6.74
N ALA A 120 -9.38 -9.67 5.65
CA ALA A 120 -10.10 -9.82 4.39
C ALA A 120 -10.05 -11.26 3.89
N TYR A 121 -8.90 -11.93 3.99
CA TYR A 121 -8.77 -13.34 3.64
C TYR A 121 -9.66 -14.24 4.51
N LYS A 122 -9.70 -14.02 5.83
CA LYS A 122 -10.56 -14.79 6.75
C LYS A 122 -12.05 -14.60 6.44
N LEU A 123 -12.45 -13.38 6.13
CA LEU A 123 -13.83 -13.06 5.73
C LEU A 123 -14.19 -13.72 4.39
N ALA A 124 -13.28 -13.66 3.43
CA ALA A 124 -13.43 -14.31 2.13
C ALA A 124 -13.53 -15.84 2.25
N ASP A 125 -12.65 -16.45 3.06
CA ASP A 125 -12.61 -17.91 3.30
C ASP A 125 -13.90 -18.40 3.96
N LYS A 126 -14.38 -17.67 4.97
CA LYS A 126 -15.68 -17.93 5.59
C LYS A 126 -16.81 -17.88 4.56
N LYS A 127 -16.84 -16.84 3.71
CA LYS A 127 -17.89 -16.68 2.69
C LYS A 127 -17.85 -17.79 1.65
N LEU A 128 -16.67 -18.22 1.23
CA LEU A 128 -16.50 -19.34 0.30
C LEU A 128 -16.96 -20.67 0.93
N GLY A 129 -16.67 -20.87 2.22
CA GLY A 129 -17.08 -22.06 2.98
C GLY A 129 -18.59 -22.21 3.18
N GLU A 130 -19.38 -21.14 3.09
CA GLU A 130 -20.85 -21.19 3.11
C GLU A 130 -21.43 -21.96 1.90
N ILE A 131 -20.64 -22.13 0.83
CA ILE A 131 -21.07 -22.79 -0.41
C ILE A 131 -20.37 -24.15 -0.52
N THR A 132 -21.05 -25.20 -0.05
CA THR A 132 -20.52 -26.57 0.04
C THR A 132 -19.91 -27.10 -1.26
N SER A 133 -20.46 -26.71 -2.42
CA SER A 133 -19.96 -27.17 -3.72
C SER A 133 -18.59 -26.59 -4.10
N LEU A 134 -18.19 -25.44 -3.53
CA LEU A 134 -17.00 -24.69 -3.96
C LEU A 134 -15.76 -24.98 -3.12
N GLY A 135 -15.92 -25.30 -1.84
CA GLY A 135 -14.80 -25.45 -0.89
C GLY A 135 -13.75 -26.51 -1.24
N SER A 136 -14.04 -27.45 -2.16
CA SER A 136 -13.05 -28.42 -2.67
C SER A 136 -12.56 -28.15 -4.10
N GLN A 137 -13.21 -27.22 -4.81
CA GLN A 137 -12.94 -26.96 -6.23
C GLN A 137 -11.98 -25.80 -6.44
N VAL A 138 -12.08 -24.79 -5.57
CA VAL A 138 -11.35 -23.53 -5.72
C VAL A 138 -10.70 -23.10 -4.42
N THR A 139 -9.70 -22.24 -4.53
CA THR A 139 -9.04 -21.54 -3.41
C THR A 139 -9.04 -20.05 -3.69
N ILE A 140 -8.91 -19.22 -2.65
CA ILE A 140 -8.84 -17.77 -2.82
C ILE A 140 -7.43 -17.39 -3.28
N GLY A 141 -7.33 -16.67 -4.39
CA GLY A 141 -6.08 -16.12 -4.89
C GLY A 141 -5.57 -14.94 -4.06
N GLU A 142 -4.60 -14.21 -4.61
CA GLU A 142 -4.05 -13.05 -3.91
C GLU A 142 -5.06 -11.88 -3.85
N LEU A 143 -5.40 -11.46 -2.64
CA LEU A 143 -6.23 -10.26 -2.40
C LEU A 143 -5.42 -8.99 -2.67
N ASN A 144 -5.94 -8.16 -3.57
CA ASN A 144 -5.41 -6.85 -3.91
C ASN A 144 -6.39 -5.75 -3.50
N LEU A 145 -5.89 -4.78 -2.74
CA LEU A 145 -6.64 -3.59 -2.34
C LEU A 145 -6.78 -2.64 -3.53
N GLN A 146 -8.01 -2.33 -3.92
CA GLN A 146 -8.35 -1.53 -5.10
C GLN A 146 -9.61 -0.71 -4.87
N SER A 147 -9.75 0.37 -5.64
CA SER A 147 -10.92 1.25 -5.62
C SER A 147 -11.86 0.90 -6.77
N VAL A 148 -12.95 0.20 -6.47
CA VAL A 148 -13.96 -0.19 -7.47
C VAL A 148 -15.18 0.70 -7.30
N ASN A 149 -15.49 1.53 -8.29
CA ASN A 149 -16.63 2.47 -8.23
C ASN A 149 -16.63 3.37 -6.97
N GLY A 150 -15.44 3.79 -6.52
CA GLY A 150 -15.27 4.63 -5.33
C GLY A 150 -15.38 3.89 -3.99
N GLN A 151 -15.53 2.57 -4.01
CA GLN A 151 -15.49 1.73 -2.82
C GLN A 151 -14.15 1.02 -2.72
N LEU A 152 -13.50 1.17 -1.56
CA LEU A 152 -12.24 0.50 -1.28
C LEU A 152 -12.50 -0.97 -0.91
N CYS A 153 -11.98 -1.90 -1.69
CA CYS A 153 -12.21 -3.33 -1.49
C CYS A 153 -10.97 -4.17 -1.79
N TYR A 154 -10.88 -5.33 -1.15
CA TYR A 154 -9.96 -6.38 -1.53
C TYR A 154 -10.65 -7.31 -2.53
N VAL A 155 -10.01 -7.54 -3.66
CA VAL A 155 -10.51 -8.47 -4.69
C VAL A 155 -9.49 -9.58 -4.90
N ALA A 156 -9.96 -10.82 -5.00
CA ALA A 156 -9.15 -11.97 -5.36
C ALA A 156 -9.88 -12.88 -6.34
N PRO A 157 -9.18 -13.42 -7.36
CA PRO A 157 -9.73 -14.45 -8.21
C PRO A 157 -9.94 -15.73 -7.41
N LEU A 158 -10.91 -16.55 -7.83
CA LEU A 158 -10.95 -17.94 -7.37
C LEU A 158 -9.98 -18.75 -8.20
N GLU A 159 -8.97 -19.32 -7.56
CA GLU A 159 -7.93 -20.14 -8.16
C GLU A 159 -8.34 -21.62 -8.15
N HIS A 160 -7.76 -22.44 -9.02
CA HIS A 160 -7.92 -23.90 -8.96
C HIS A 160 -7.22 -24.46 -7.72
N SER A 161 -7.92 -25.31 -6.96
CA SER A 161 -7.33 -25.90 -5.75
C SER A 161 -6.23 -26.93 -6.01
N SER A 162 -6.15 -27.49 -7.22
CA SER A 162 -5.11 -28.44 -7.63
C SER A 162 -5.02 -28.63 -9.14
N PHE A 163 -3.92 -29.24 -9.60
CA PHE A 163 -3.74 -29.65 -10.99
C PHE A 163 -4.90 -30.46 -11.56
N LEU A 164 -5.41 -31.46 -10.82
CA LEU A 164 -6.52 -32.30 -11.26
C LEU A 164 -7.78 -31.47 -11.49
N LYS A 165 -8.06 -30.50 -10.61
CA LYS A 165 -9.22 -29.61 -10.74
C LYS A 165 -9.09 -28.68 -11.94
N TRP A 166 -7.91 -28.12 -12.17
CA TRP A 166 -7.62 -27.37 -13.40
C TRP A 166 -7.82 -28.26 -14.65
N PHE A 167 -7.28 -29.48 -14.65
CA PHE A 167 -7.35 -30.38 -15.80
C PHE A 167 -8.80 -30.76 -16.17
N THR A 168 -9.67 -30.97 -15.16
CA THR A 168 -11.09 -31.28 -15.36
C THR A 168 -11.95 -30.04 -15.66
N ASN A 169 -11.50 -28.84 -15.30
CA ASN A 169 -12.23 -27.59 -15.50
C ASN A 169 -11.45 -26.63 -16.41
N ARG A 170 -11.39 -26.95 -17.70
CA ARG A 170 -10.65 -26.16 -18.70
C ARG A 170 -11.36 -24.87 -19.13
N GLU A 171 -12.64 -24.72 -18.80
CA GLU A 171 -13.40 -23.51 -19.10
C GLU A 171 -13.01 -22.36 -18.16
N GLY A 172 -12.49 -22.66 -16.98
CA GLY A 172 -12.04 -21.69 -15.98
C GLY A 172 -12.78 -21.81 -14.66
N THR A 173 -12.21 -21.27 -13.59
CA THR A 173 -12.85 -21.22 -12.29
C THR A 173 -14.02 -20.23 -12.29
N ILE A 174 -14.88 -20.36 -11.29
CA ILE A 174 -16.04 -19.50 -11.14
C ILE A 174 -15.64 -18.19 -10.47
N GLY A 175 -15.86 -17.05 -11.12
CA GLY A 175 -15.92 -15.76 -10.45
C GLY A 175 -14.72 -15.32 -9.60
N TYR A 176 -14.96 -14.32 -8.76
CA TYR A 176 -13.99 -13.74 -7.83
C TYR A 176 -14.69 -13.36 -6.52
N ILE A 177 -13.91 -13.14 -5.47
CA ILE A 177 -14.41 -12.63 -4.18
C ILE A 177 -14.04 -11.16 -4.01
N LYS A 178 -14.99 -10.37 -3.54
CA LYS A 178 -14.84 -8.95 -3.21
C LYS A 178 -15.17 -8.76 -1.74
N VAL A 179 -14.24 -8.18 -0.99
CA VAL A 179 -14.38 -7.91 0.45
C VAL A 179 -14.24 -6.41 0.65
N SER A 180 -15.21 -5.76 1.28
CA SER A 180 -15.07 -4.34 1.64
C SER A 180 -13.86 -4.13 2.56
N ALA A 181 -13.11 -3.05 2.36
CA ALA A 181 -12.01 -2.68 3.25
C ALA A 181 -12.50 -1.94 4.52
N THR A 182 -13.77 -1.55 4.58
CA THR A 182 -14.35 -0.74 5.66
C THR A 182 -15.49 -1.44 6.41
N ASN A 183 -16.11 -2.46 5.83
CA ASN A 183 -17.25 -3.19 6.41
C ASN A 183 -17.04 -4.72 6.39
N GLN A 184 -16.94 -5.32 7.58
CA GLN A 184 -16.65 -6.75 7.73
C GLN A 184 -17.81 -7.66 7.27
N ASN A 185 -19.02 -7.13 7.19
CA ASN A 185 -20.20 -7.88 6.75
C ASN A 185 -20.42 -7.82 5.24
N ASP A 186 -19.65 -6.99 4.54
CA ASP A 186 -19.77 -6.80 3.10
C ASP A 186 -18.72 -7.66 2.37
N VAL A 187 -19.13 -8.92 2.13
CA VAL A 187 -18.35 -9.92 1.42
C VAL A 187 -19.20 -10.54 0.33
N GLU A 188 -18.78 -10.34 -0.92
CA GLU A 188 -19.51 -10.77 -2.11
C GLU A 188 -18.71 -11.80 -2.89
N LEU A 189 -19.35 -12.93 -3.20
CA LEU A 189 -18.88 -13.85 -4.21
C LEU A 189 -19.55 -13.50 -5.54
N VAL A 190 -18.80 -12.91 -6.46
CA VAL A 190 -19.32 -12.49 -7.77
C VAL A 190 -19.07 -13.60 -8.78
N THR A 191 -20.14 -14.27 -9.20
CA THR A 191 -20.08 -15.40 -10.17
C THR A 191 -20.67 -15.07 -11.52
N LYS A 192 -21.41 -13.97 -11.64
CA LYS A 192 -22.07 -13.53 -12.85
C LYS A 192 -21.85 -12.05 -13.09
N LEU A 193 -21.67 -11.68 -14.35
CA LEU A 193 -21.62 -10.29 -14.81
C LEU A 193 -22.54 -10.14 -16.02
N ASP A 194 -23.42 -9.14 -16.00
CA ASP A 194 -24.41 -8.89 -17.06
C ASP A 194 -25.25 -10.12 -17.44
N GLY A 195 -25.58 -10.96 -16.44
CA GLY A 195 -26.34 -12.20 -16.63
C GLY A 195 -25.52 -13.40 -17.14
N ASN A 196 -24.25 -13.23 -17.47
CA ASN A 196 -23.35 -14.29 -17.94
C ASN A 196 -22.46 -14.82 -16.81
N ASP A 197 -22.16 -16.12 -16.82
CA ASP A 197 -21.23 -16.73 -15.87
C ASP A 197 -19.81 -16.22 -16.08
N ILE A 198 -19.13 -15.86 -14.98
CA ILE A 198 -17.70 -15.50 -15.00
C ILE A 198 -16.88 -16.79 -14.96
N LYS A 199 -16.03 -16.99 -15.97
CA LYS A 199 -15.11 -18.13 -16.06
C LYS A 199 -13.67 -17.65 -16.16
N LEU A 200 -12.96 -17.62 -15.04
CA LEU A 200 -11.55 -17.20 -15.00
C LEU A 200 -10.66 -18.33 -15.52
N LYS A 201 -10.11 -18.14 -16.70
CA LYS A 201 -9.31 -19.17 -17.39
C LYS A 201 -7.82 -18.95 -17.20
N TYR A 202 -7.39 -17.69 -17.19
CA TYR A 202 -5.99 -17.30 -17.08
C TYR A 202 -5.71 -16.97 -15.62
N LEU A 203 -4.94 -17.85 -14.96
CA LEU A 203 -4.82 -17.87 -13.50
C LEU A 203 -3.40 -18.31 -13.10
N ASN A 204 -2.98 -17.97 -11.88
CA ASN A 204 -1.69 -18.43 -11.36
C ASN A 204 -1.67 -19.94 -11.06
N SER A 205 -2.82 -20.49 -10.70
CA SER A 205 -3.02 -21.93 -10.46
C SER A 205 -3.23 -22.75 -11.74
N ALA A 206 -3.37 -22.10 -12.91
CA ALA A 206 -3.59 -22.77 -14.17
C ALA A 206 -2.28 -23.24 -14.82
N TYR A 207 -2.37 -24.16 -15.78
CA TYR A 207 -1.19 -24.78 -16.41
C TYR A 207 -1.15 -24.54 -17.92
N PHE A 208 0.01 -24.80 -18.53
CA PHE A 208 0.27 -24.63 -19.97
C PHE A 208 -0.21 -23.26 -20.47
N PHE A 209 -0.98 -23.17 -21.55
CA PHE A 209 -1.39 -21.90 -22.15
C PHE A 209 -2.42 -21.11 -21.36
N SER A 210 -2.99 -21.69 -20.29
CA SER A 210 -3.84 -20.98 -19.31
C SER A 210 -3.05 -20.48 -18.09
N ASP A 211 -1.81 -20.92 -17.90
CA ASP A 211 -0.92 -20.35 -16.89
C ASP A 211 -0.73 -18.85 -17.16
N LEU A 212 -1.01 -18.02 -16.16
CA LEU A 212 -1.01 -16.56 -16.29
C LEU A 212 0.33 -16.02 -16.80
N SER A 213 1.44 -16.46 -16.21
CA SER A 213 2.78 -16.00 -16.57
C SER A 213 3.11 -16.39 -18.02
N ARG A 214 2.80 -17.62 -18.43
CA ARG A 214 2.99 -18.09 -19.80
C ARG A 214 2.12 -17.37 -20.81
N ALA A 215 0.86 -17.13 -20.47
CA ALA A 215 -0.07 -16.42 -21.34
C ALA A 215 0.42 -14.99 -21.57
N ALA A 216 0.76 -14.27 -20.49
CA ALA A 216 1.34 -12.93 -20.55
C ALA A 216 2.61 -12.88 -21.40
N TYR A 217 3.52 -13.82 -21.15
CA TYR A 217 4.76 -13.98 -21.89
C TYR A 217 4.53 -14.10 -23.41
N PHE A 218 3.61 -14.96 -23.87
CA PHE A 218 3.33 -15.11 -25.31
C PHE A 218 2.62 -13.90 -25.93
N LYS A 219 1.97 -13.06 -25.12
CA LYS A 219 1.39 -11.80 -25.57
C LYS A 219 2.42 -10.68 -25.68
N ASP A 220 3.49 -10.73 -24.90
CA ASP A 220 4.55 -9.72 -24.92
C ASP A 220 5.92 -10.31 -24.58
N MET A 221 6.65 -10.73 -25.60
CA MET A 221 8.02 -11.23 -25.42
C MET A 221 9.08 -10.11 -25.44
N LYS A 222 8.67 -8.83 -25.56
CA LYS A 222 9.60 -7.70 -25.77
C LYS A 222 9.98 -6.97 -24.48
N ALA A 223 9.29 -7.21 -23.38
CA ALA A 223 9.58 -6.62 -22.09
C ALA A 223 9.61 -7.68 -21.00
N GLY A 224 10.21 -7.36 -19.86
CA GLY A 224 10.06 -8.17 -18.66
C GLY A 224 8.69 -7.96 -18.03
N HIS A 225 8.14 -9.01 -17.40
CA HIS A 225 6.88 -8.94 -16.66
C HIS A 225 7.09 -9.18 -15.17
N THR A 226 6.40 -8.40 -14.35
CA THR A 226 6.41 -8.52 -12.88
C THR A 226 5.10 -7.98 -12.30
N ASP A 227 4.93 -8.10 -10.99
CA ASP A 227 3.78 -7.55 -10.23
C ASP A 227 2.43 -7.77 -10.93
N TYR A 228 1.96 -9.02 -10.89
CA TYR A 228 0.68 -9.44 -11.49
C TYR A 228 -0.45 -9.11 -10.51
N THR A 229 -1.24 -8.08 -10.79
CA THR A 229 -2.36 -7.66 -9.93
C THR A 229 -3.69 -8.02 -10.57
N PHE A 230 -4.60 -8.58 -9.76
CA PHE A 230 -5.96 -8.87 -10.19
C PHE A 230 -6.84 -7.65 -9.88
N GLU A 231 -7.31 -6.96 -10.92
CA GLU A 231 -8.07 -5.72 -10.82
C GLU A 231 -9.38 -5.82 -11.60
N LEU A 232 -10.40 -5.11 -11.12
CA LEU A 232 -11.69 -5.00 -11.77
C LEU A 232 -11.77 -3.66 -12.50
N ASP A 233 -12.34 -3.64 -13.70
CA ASP A 233 -12.76 -2.37 -14.28
C ASP A 233 -14.03 -1.84 -13.60
N ASP A 234 -14.47 -0.64 -13.99
CA ASP A 234 -15.66 0.02 -13.43
C ASP A 234 -16.95 -0.80 -13.61
N THR A 235 -16.97 -1.74 -14.57
CA THR A 235 -18.10 -2.66 -14.79
C THR A 235 -18.04 -3.91 -13.91
N GLY A 236 -16.94 -4.13 -13.19
CA GLY A 236 -16.68 -5.36 -12.43
C GLY A 236 -16.05 -6.46 -13.28
N ARG A 237 -15.60 -6.16 -14.51
CA ARG A 237 -14.97 -7.16 -15.36
C ARG A 237 -13.53 -7.40 -14.90
N PRO A 238 -13.11 -8.67 -14.73
CA PRO A 238 -11.81 -8.98 -14.14
C PRO A 238 -10.66 -8.99 -15.15
N TYR A 239 -9.57 -8.31 -14.79
CA TYR A 239 -8.32 -8.25 -15.55
C TYR A 239 -7.12 -8.59 -14.67
N TRP A 240 -6.08 -9.09 -15.32
CA TRP A 240 -4.72 -9.06 -14.80
C TRP A 240 -4.04 -7.80 -15.33
N VAL A 241 -3.59 -6.93 -14.43
CA VAL A 241 -2.71 -5.82 -14.73
C VAL A 241 -1.29 -6.29 -14.42
N ILE A 242 -0.46 -6.38 -15.45
CA ILE A 242 0.87 -6.98 -15.35
C ILE A 242 1.89 -5.90 -15.66
N THR A 243 2.72 -5.55 -14.68
CA THR A 243 3.74 -4.53 -14.88
C THR A 243 4.74 -4.99 -15.93
N ARG A 244 4.93 -4.14 -16.95
CA ARG A 244 6.00 -4.28 -17.94
C ARG A 244 7.21 -3.48 -17.48
N TYR A 245 8.39 -4.07 -17.52
CA TYR A 245 9.63 -3.39 -17.17
C TYR A 245 10.70 -3.55 -18.24
N ASP A 246 11.62 -2.59 -18.24
CA ASP A 246 12.86 -2.60 -19.00
C ASP A 246 14.01 -2.12 -18.11
N THR A 247 15.20 -2.00 -18.66
CA THR A 247 16.38 -1.45 -18.02
C THR A 247 16.23 0.03 -17.65
N GLY A 248 16.51 0.36 -16.39
CA GLY A 248 16.54 1.72 -15.85
C GLY A 248 17.96 2.29 -15.69
N VAL A 249 18.91 1.46 -15.24
CA VAL A 249 20.34 1.83 -15.15
C VAL A 249 21.18 0.69 -15.71
N GLY A 250 21.64 0.87 -16.95
CA GLY A 250 22.41 -0.16 -17.67
C GLY A 250 21.70 -1.50 -17.64
N ILE A 251 22.38 -2.56 -17.22
CA ILE A 251 21.82 -3.93 -17.11
C ILE A 251 21.47 -4.32 -15.66
N ILE A 252 21.49 -3.38 -14.72
CA ILE A 252 21.45 -3.66 -13.27
C ILE A 252 20.06 -3.39 -12.69
N GLU A 253 19.48 -2.25 -13.04
CA GLU A 253 18.18 -1.87 -12.50
C GLU A 253 17.10 -2.06 -13.54
N ALA A 254 16.00 -2.67 -13.11
CA ALA A 254 14.74 -2.62 -13.86
C ALA A 254 13.96 -1.34 -13.51
N LYS A 255 13.15 -0.86 -14.45
CA LYS A 255 12.20 0.24 -14.32
C LYS A 255 10.89 -0.11 -15.03
N ALA A 256 9.77 0.17 -14.40
CA ALA A 256 8.46 -0.03 -15.02
C ALA A 256 8.30 0.95 -16.21
N ILE A 257 7.81 0.42 -17.33
CA ILE A 257 7.59 1.17 -18.59
C ILE A 257 6.11 1.24 -18.98
N GLY A 258 5.25 0.47 -18.30
CA GLY A 258 3.83 0.37 -18.60
C GLY A 258 3.24 -0.91 -18.05
N ALA A 259 2.11 -1.37 -18.60
CA ALA A 259 1.51 -2.64 -18.23
C ALA A 259 0.89 -3.39 -19.42
N LEU A 260 0.87 -4.70 -19.31
CA LEU A 260 0.05 -5.59 -20.12
C LEU A 260 -1.24 -5.83 -19.34
N VAL A 261 -2.35 -5.30 -19.83
CA VAL A 261 -3.67 -5.52 -19.26
C VAL A 261 -4.33 -6.68 -20.00
N MET A 262 -4.63 -7.77 -19.30
CA MET A 262 -5.16 -9.00 -19.89
C MET A 262 -6.47 -9.40 -19.22
N ASP A 263 -7.49 -9.62 -20.03
CA ASP A 263 -8.77 -10.16 -19.59
C ASP A 263 -8.60 -11.56 -19.00
N ALA A 264 -9.03 -11.75 -17.75
CA ALA A 264 -8.80 -12.99 -17.01
C ALA A 264 -9.60 -14.20 -17.54
N GLN A 265 -10.64 -13.96 -18.35
CA GLN A 265 -11.49 -15.00 -18.94
C GLN A 265 -11.01 -15.37 -20.34
N THR A 266 -10.72 -14.37 -21.18
CA THR A 266 -10.47 -14.56 -22.62
C THR A 266 -9.00 -14.55 -22.98
N GLY A 267 -8.13 -13.95 -22.15
CA GLY A 267 -6.72 -13.75 -22.47
C GLY A 267 -6.48 -12.73 -23.58
N ASN A 268 -7.52 -11.98 -23.98
CA ASN A 268 -7.35 -10.78 -24.80
C ASN A 268 -6.59 -9.75 -24.00
N SER A 269 -5.58 -9.14 -24.62
CA SER A 269 -4.67 -8.24 -23.91
C SER A 269 -4.32 -7.02 -24.74
N VAL A 270 -4.06 -5.92 -24.02
CA VAL A 270 -3.61 -4.65 -24.58
C VAL A 270 -2.40 -4.19 -23.79
N ILE A 271 -1.38 -3.72 -24.50
CA ILE A 271 -0.19 -3.11 -23.91
C ILE A 271 -0.43 -1.61 -23.81
N TYR A 272 -0.20 -1.07 -22.62
CA TYR A 272 -0.29 0.36 -22.35
C TYR A 272 1.05 0.87 -21.83
N ASP A 273 1.43 2.07 -22.25
CA ASP A 273 2.45 2.87 -21.60
C ASP A 273 1.85 3.57 -20.37
N ILE A 274 2.71 4.01 -19.44
CA ILE A 274 2.32 4.65 -18.17
C ILE A 274 1.24 5.74 -18.33
N ASN A 275 1.35 6.57 -19.37
CA ASN A 275 0.47 7.72 -19.59
C ASN A 275 -0.90 7.34 -20.19
N ASN A 276 -1.02 6.17 -20.81
CA ASN A 276 -2.19 5.77 -21.61
C ASN A 276 -3.04 4.67 -20.94
N LEU A 277 -2.72 4.29 -19.70
CA LEU A 277 -3.46 3.28 -18.97
C LEU A 277 -4.92 3.70 -18.70
N PRO A 278 -5.88 2.78 -18.68
CA PRO A 278 -7.25 3.07 -18.24
C PRO A 278 -7.31 3.65 -16.82
N SER A 279 -8.32 4.47 -16.51
CA SER A 279 -8.45 5.14 -15.20
C SER A 279 -8.72 4.18 -14.04
N TRP A 280 -9.36 3.05 -14.30
CA TRP A 280 -9.65 2.01 -13.30
C TRP A 280 -8.40 1.21 -12.88
N VAL A 281 -7.28 1.33 -13.61
CA VAL A 281 -6.03 0.65 -13.25
C VAL A 281 -5.36 1.42 -12.12
N ASP A 282 -5.31 0.80 -10.95
CA ASP A 282 -4.85 1.42 -9.71
C ASP A 282 -3.31 1.39 -9.60
N ARG A 283 -2.65 0.33 -10.08
CA ARG A 283 -1.20 0.16 -9.87
C ARG A 283 -0.48 -0.48 -11.05
N ILE A 284 0.68 0.08 -11.38
CA ILE A 284 1.68 -0.53 -12.28
C ILE A 284 3.14 -0.34 -11.84
N GLN A 285 3.38 0.42 -10.77
CA GLN A 285 4.71 0.56 -10.18
C GLN A 285 4.86 -0.50 -9.10
N PRO A 286 5.79 -1.46 -9.21
CA PRO A 286 5.95 -2.49 -8.19
C PRO A 286 6.45 -1.87 -6.89
N LYS A 287 5.81 -2.22 -5.77
CA LYS A 287 6.18 -1.76 -4.41
C LYS A 287 7.68 -1.90 -4.12
N GLN A 288 8.24 -3.04 -4.50
CA GLN A 288 9.66 -3.35 -4.34
C GLN A 288 10.59 -2.41 -5.12
N TYR A 289 10.14 -1.90 -6.28
CA TYR A 289 10.93 -0.98 -7.10
C TYR A 289 10.93 0.39 -6.44
N ILE A 290 9.76 0.90 -6.07
CA ILE A 290 9.62 2.19 -5.38
C ILE A 290 10.42 2.20 -4.07
N ASN A 291 10.29 1.16 -3.24
CA ASN A 291 11.07 1.04 -2.00
C ASN A 291 12.58 1.06 -2.26
N ARG A 292 13.05 0.34 -3.30
CA ARG A 292 14.46 0.32 -3.67
C ARG A 292 14.94 1.69 -4.18
N TYR A 293 14.13 2.38 -4.97
CA TYR A 293 14.48 3.69 -5.53
C TYR A 293 14.53 4.76 -4.44
N ILE A 294 13.58 4.77 -3.49
CA ILE A 294 13.58 5.69 -2.34
C ILE A 294 14.85 5.51 -1.51
N ASN A 295 15.20 4.27 -1.16
CA ASN A 295 16.41 4.00 -0.39
C ASN A 295 17.69 4.42 -1.14
N LYS A 296 17.78 4.17 -2.45
CA LYS A 296 18.91 4.65 -3.25
C LYS A 296 18.97 6.17 -3.34
N TRP A 297 17.82 6.82 -3.46
CA TRP A 297 17.73 8.28 -3.49
C TRP A 297 18.31 8.90 -2.20
N GLY A 298 17.98 8.32 -1.05
CA GLY A 298 18.43 8.78 0.25
C GLY A 298 19.87 8.37 0.60
N GLU A 299 20.26 7.11 0.37
CA GLU A 299 21.59 6.59 0.73
C GLU A 299 22.71 7.15 -0.15
N LEU A 300 22.42 7.41 -1.43
CA LEU A 300 23.41 7.87 -2.42
C LEU A 300 23.47 9.41 -2.53
N VAL A 301 22.90 10.15 -1.58
CA VAL A 301 22.85 11.63 -1.60
C VAL A 301 24.21 12.30 -1.84
N HIS A 302 25.28 11.78 -1.22
CA HIS A 302 26.66 12.22 -1.40
C HIS A 302 27.55 11.13 -2.04
N GLY A 303 26.94 10.21 -2.78
CA GLY A 303 27.61 9.04 -3.35
C GLY A 303 27.98 7.95 -2.33
N VAL A 304 28.62 6.88 -2.81
CA VAL A 304 28.87 5.68 -1.99
C VAL A 304 29.92 5.89 -0.90
N LEU A 305 30.84 6.86 -1.06
CA LEU A 305 31.91 7.15 -0.09
C LEU A 305 31.48 8.09 1.05
N ASN A 306 30.17 8.28 1.25
CA ASN A 306 29.62 9.03 2.38
C ASN A 306 29.63 8.19 3.67
N PHE A 307 30.82 7.93 4.22
CA PHE A 307 30.97 7.09 5.43
C PHE A 307 30.53 7.75 6.73
N THR A 308 30.30 9.06 6.72
CA THR A 308 29.82 9.81 7.91
C THR A 308 28.30 9.82 8.00
N ASP A 309 27.61 9.11 7.10
CA ASP A 309 26.14 9.05 6.99
C ASP A 309 25.46 10.43 6.90
N LYS A 310 26.21 11.44 6.46
CA LYS A 310 25.74 12.82 6.38
C LYS A 310 24.56 12.90 5.40
N ASP A 311 23.44 13.47 5.85
CA ASP A 311 22.21 13.66 5.08
C ASP A 311 21.59 12.37 4.49
N LYS A 312 22.06 11.19 4.90
CA LYS A 312 21.52 9.93 4.38
C LYS A 312 20.13 9.67 4.94
N LEU A 313 19.22 9.37 4.04
CA LEU A 313 17.85 9.00 4.35
C LEU A 313 17.60 7.53 3.97
N LYS A 314 16.76 6.86 4.74
CA LYS A 314 16.24 5.52 4.45
C LYS A 314 14.72 5.50 4.67
N SER A 315 14.02 4.63 3.96
CA SER A 315 12.62 4.36 4.27
C SER A 315 12.49 3.67 5.62
N THR A 316 11.38 3.89 6.32
CA THR A 316 11.02 3.09 7.50
C THR A 316 10.66 1.66 7.08
N ASN A 317 10.54 0.77 8.06
CA ASN A 317 10.16 -0.61 7.79
C ASN A 317 8.67 -0.68 7.46
N GLY A 318 8.36 -1.01 6.22
CA GLY A 318 6.98 -1.16 5.76
C GLY A 318 6.55 -0.02 4.86
N MET A 319 5.52 -0.32 4.07
CA MET A 319 4.94 0.63 3.12
C MET A 319 3.50 0.21 2.89
N ASN A 320 2.58 1.15 3.08
CA ASN A 320 1.16 0.92 2.90
C ASN A 320 0.67 1.49 1.58
N ILE A 321 -0.59 1.21 1.26
CA ILE A 321 -1.30 1.85 0.16
C ILE A 321 -2.34 2.78 0.76
N ILE A 322 -2.39 4.01 0.26
CA ILE A 322 -3.45 4.97 0.59
C ILE A 322 -4.19 5.36 -0.69
N TYR A 323 -5.49 5.57 -0.55
CA TYR A 323 -6.33 6.09 -1.62
C TYR A 323 -6.73 7.51 -1.27
N ASN A 324 -6.50 8.43 -2.21
CA ASN A 324 -6.93 9.82 -2.08
C ASN A 324 -7.58 10.26 -3.39
N LYS A 325 -8.87 10.63 -3.32
CA LYS A 325 -9.70 11.02 -4.48
C LYS A 325 -9.58 10.05 -5.68
N GLY A 326 -9.63 8.75 -5.41
CA GLY A 326 -9.52 7.70 -6.42
C GLY A 326 -8.10 7.49 -6.98
N THR A 327 -7.08 8.19 -6.47
CA THR A 327 -5.68 7.93 -6.82
C THR A 327 -5.02 7.09 -5.74
N CYS A 328 -4.32 6.05 -6.16
CA CYS A 328 -3.59 5.12 -5.31
C CYS A 328 -2.13 5.60 -5.11
N TYR A 329 -1.66 5.58 -3.86
CA TYR A 329 -0.30 5.97 -3.50
C TYR A 329 0.33 4.93 -2.58
N TYR A 330 1.62 4.70 -2.77
CA TYR A 330 2.46 4.10 -1.74
C TYR A 330 2.82 5.12 -0.69
N TYR A 331 2.64 4.73 0.56
CA TYR A 331 2.96 5.50 1.75
C TYR A 331 4.07 4.82 2.55
N THR A 332 5.15 5.52 2.85
CA THR A 332 6.20 5.06 3.77
C THR A 332 6.93 6.25 4.42
N GLY A 333 7.24 6.13 5.69
CA GLY A 333 8.07 7.06 6.44
C GLY A 333 9.50 7.10 5.95
N ILE A 334 10.17 8.22 6.21
CA ILE A 334 11.58 8.45 5.91
C ILE A 334 12.28 8.86 7.20
N THR A 335 13.39 8.20 7.50
CA THR A 335 14.26 8.51 8.65
C THR A 335 15.69 8.75 8.19
N SER A 336 16.47 9.41 9.04
CA SER A 336 17.92 9.53 8.87
C SER A 336 18.62 8.21 9.21
N VAL A 337 19.68 7.88 8.47
CA VAL A 337 20.55 6.76 8.83
C VAL A 337 21.24 7.08 10.16
N GLY A 338 21.06 6.24 11.18
CA GLY A 338 21.63 6.42 12.52
C GLY A 338 20.67 6.95 13.59
N SER A 339 19.42 7.29 13.26
CA SER A 339 18.37 7.64 14.24
C SER A 339 17.13 6.78 14.01
N ASP A 340 17.02 5.64 14.70
CA ASP A 340 16.05 4.60 14.35
C ASP A 340 14.59 4.93 14.69
N GLU A 341 14.32 6.01 15.45
CA GLU A 341 12.95 6.38 15.87
C GLU A 341 12.54 7.82 15.51
N SER A 342 13.40 8.60 14.84
CA SER A 342 13.07 9.98 14.43
C SER A 342 12.61 10.05 12.98
N LEU A 343 11.34 10.38 12.77
CA LEU A 343 10.78 10.62 11.45
C LEU A 343 11.24 12.00 10.91
N VAL A 344 11.73 12.01 9.67
CA VAL A 344 12.03 13.25 8.91
C VAL A 344 10.79 13.70 8.13
N GLY A 345 10.02 12.73 7.65
CA GLY A 345 8.80 12.94 6.88
C GLY A 345 8.32 11.61 6.32
N PHE A 346 7.42 11.65 5.36
CA PHE A 346 6.95 10.46 4.67
C PHE A 346 6.77 10.74 3.19
N THR A 347 6.92 9.69 2.39
CA THR A 347 6.74 9.75 0.95
C THR A 347 5.37 9.26 0.57
N LEU A 348 4.74 9.97 -0.37
CA LEU A 348 3.61 9.48 -1.15
C LEU A 348 4.09 9.31 -2.59
N THR A 349 4.10 8.07 -3.07
CA THR A 349 4.47 7.75 -4.45
C THR A 349 3.26 7.23 -5.20
N ASN A 350 2.87 7.93 -6.26
CA ASN A 350 1.75 7.50 -7.11
C ASN A 350 2.07 6.12 -7.72
N THR A 351 1.18 5.15 -7.49
CA THR A 351 1.37 3.74 -7.87
C THR A 351 1.30 3.49 -9.37
N ARG A 352 0.92 4.50 -10.16
CA ARG A 352 0.80 4.42 -11.62
C ARG A 352 2.00 5.06 -12.31
N ASN A 353 2.28 6.33 -12.04
CA ASN A 353 3.36 7.05 -12.73
C ASN A 353 4.70 7.08 -11.97
N GLY A 354 4.70 6.73 -10.68
CA GLY A 354 5.89 6.74 -9.84
C GLY A 354 6.31 8.13 -9.36
N GLU A 355 5.52 9.18 -9.58
CA GLU A 355 5.78 10.51 -9.05
C GLU A 355 5.73 10.48 -7.51
N THR A 356 6.77 11.02 -6.87
CA THR A 356 6.96 10.96 -5.43
C THR A 356 6.99 12.36 -4.82
N LYS A 357 6.23 12.54 -3.74
CA LYS A 357 6.29 13.73 -2.88
C LYS A 357 6.80 13.34 -1.50
N LEU A 358 7.68 14.15 -0.92
CA LEU A 358 8.12 14.03 0.47
C LEU A 358 7.43 15.09 1.31
N TYR A 359 6.60 14.66 2.25
CA TYR A 359 5.95 15.53 3.20
C TYR A 359 6.78 15.58 4.48
N LYS A 360 7.37 16.74 4.76
CA LYS A 360 8.22 16.94 5.93
C LYS A 360 7.37 17.07 7.18
N THR A 361 7.62 16.17 8.13
CA THR A 361 7.06 16.25 9.48
C THR A 361 8.03 15.57 10.43
N ALA A 362 8.42 16.30 11.47
CA ALA A 362 9.18 15.72 12.56
C ALA A 362 8.23 14.94 13.47
N GLY A 363 8.68 13.78 13.96
CA GLY A 363 7.88 12.97 14.89
C GLY A 363 8.39 11.55 15.04
N ALA A 364 7.49 10.67 15.44
CA ALA A 364 7.73 9.25 15.61
C ALA A 364 7.55 8.47 14.30
N THR A 365 8.35 7.43 14.12
CA THR A 365 8.15 6.45 13.03
C THR A 365 6.84 5.66 13.22
N GLU A 366 6.39 5.00 12.16
CA GLU A 366 5.21 4.13 12.20
C GLU A 366 5.32 3.05 13.28
N GLU A 367 6.49 2.42 13.42
CA GLU A 367 6.74 1.41 14.46
C GLU A 367 6.63 1.98 15.88
N ALA A 368 7.15 3.18 16.12
CA ALA A 368 7.04 3.84 17.41
C ALA A 368 5.57 4.19 17.73
N GLY A 369 4.81 4.64 16.72
CA GLY A 369 3.37 4.84 16.82
C GLY A 369 2.62 3.55 17.18
N MET A 370 2.94 2.44 16.52
CA MET A 370 2.38 1.11 16.81
C MET A 370 2.68 0.68 18.26
N ARG A 371 3.93 0.81 18.72
CA ARG A 371 4.31 0.49 20.11
C ARG A 371 3.55 1.33 21.12
N SER A 372 3.32 2.62 20.82
CA SER A 372 2.57 3.50 21.70
C SER A 372 1.11 3.08 21.82
N ALA A 373 0.47 2.75 20.69
CA ALA A 373 -0.89 2.22 20.67
C ALA A 373 -0.99 0.89 21.44
N GLU A 374 -0.07 -0.06 21.20
CA GLU A 374 -0.01 -1.35 21.91
C GLU A 374 0.21 -1.16 23.41
N GLY A 375 1.03 -0.19 23.82
CA GLY A 375 1.25 0.14 25.23
C GLY A 375 -0.01 0.57 25.97
N LYS A 376 -0.94 1.26 25.29
CA LYS A 376 -2.23 1.69 25.87
C LYS A 376 -3.20 0.53 26.12
N VAL A 377 -3.03 -0.59 25.40
CA VAL A 377 -3.87 -1.79 25.45
C VAL A 377 -3.10 -3.05 25.86
N GLN A 378 -1.98 -2.86 26.56
CA GLN A 378 -1.05 -3.95 26.90
C GLN A 378 -1.76 -5.10 27.66
N GLN A 379 -2.77 -4.77 28.48
CA GLN A 379 -3.58 -5.74 29.22
C GLN A 379 -4.33 -6.73 28.34
N TYR A 380 -4.66 -6.36 27.09
CA TYR A 380 -5.37 -7.22 26.15
C TYR A 380 -4.41 -8.03 25.25
N GLY A 381 -3.12 -7.65 25.22
CA GLY A 381 -2.14 -8.25 24.31
C GLY A 381 -2.43 -7.99 22.83
N TYR A 382 -3.17 -6.92 22.51
CA TYR A 382 -3.51 -6.58 21.14
C TYR A 382 -2.29 -6.12 20.34
N LYS A 383 -2.35 -6.36 19.03
CA LYS A 383 -1.31 -5.97 18.07
C LYS A 383 -1.82 -4.92 17.10
N ALA A 384 -1.02 -3.87 16.92
CA ALA A 384 -1.34 -2.79 16.00
C ALA A 384 -1.05 -3.22 14.55
N THR A 385 -1.91 -2.81 13.61
CA THR A 385 -1.59 -2.88 12.19
C THR A 385 -0.63 -1.77 11.80
N PHE A 386 0.05 -1.93 10.66
CA PHE A 386 0.82 -0.82 10.09
C PHE A 386 -0.10 0.40 9.87
N PRO A 387 0.30 1.60 10.32
CA PRO A 387 -0.60 2.73 10.38
C PRO A 387 -0.93 3.32 9.01
N TYR A 388 -2.10 3.97 8.95
CA TYR A 388 -2.46 4.92 7.91
C TYR A 388 -2.22 6.33 8.45
N LEU A 389 -1.47 7.14 7.71
CA LEU A 389 -1.28 8.52 8.09
C LEU A 389 -2.47 9.36 7.63
N ILE A 390 -3.16 9.96 8.59
CA ILE A 390 -4.31 10.84 8.39
C ILE A 390 -4.04 12.21 9.01
N ASN A 391 -4.89 13.17 8.65
CA ASN A 391 -4.89 14.51 9.22
C ASN A 391 -6.15 14.67 10.09
N ILE A 392 -5.96 14.86 11.40
CA ILE A 392 -7.03 15.19 12.34
C ILE A 392 -6.72 16.57 12.90
N GLN A 393 -7.58 17.56 12.63
CA GLN A 393 -7.40 18.94 13.12
C GLN A 393 -6.02 19.56 12.80
N ASN A 394 -5.53 19.39 11.55
CA ASN A 394 -4.20 19.83 11.12
C ASN A 394 -3.02 19.13 11.81
N GLU A 395 -3.28 18.07 12.57
CA GLU A 395 -2.25 17.26 13.20
C GLU A 395 -2.04 15.93 12.45
N PRO A 396 -0.79 15.60 12.07
CA PRO A 396 -0.45 14.29 11.53
C PRO A 396 -0.76 13.23 12.58
N THR A 397 -1.59 12.26 12.20
CA THR A 397 -2.12 11.25 13.10
C THR A 397 -2.01 9.88 12.45
N TYR A 398 -1.44 8.92 13.17
CA TYR A 398 -1.46 7.51 12.78
C TYR A 398 -2.76 6.87 13.20
N PHE A 399 -3.54 6.41 12.22
CA PHE A 399 -4.69 5.55 12.44
C PHE A 399 -4.29 4.08 12.31
N MET A 400 -4.67 3.27 13.30
CA MET A 400 -4.37 1.85 13.35
C MET A 400 -5.59 1.05 13.83
N THR A 401 -5.67 -0.19 13.39
CA THR A 401 -6.55 -1.18 14.01
C THR A 401 -5.75 -2.01 15.00
N LEU A 402 -6.39 -2.37 16.12
CA LEU A 402 -5.82 -3.18 17.19
C LEU A 402 -6.49 -4.55 17.17
N LYS A 403 -5.67 -5.59 17.05
CA LYS A 403 -6.13 -6.95 16.79
C LYS A 403 -5.82 -7.90 17.92
N ASP A 404 -6.70 -8.86 18.15
CA ASP A 404 -6.40 -9.99 19.03
C ASP A 404 -5.42 -10.99 18.39
N SER A 405 -5.04 -12.03 19.14
CA SER A 405 -4.16 -13.10 18.66
C SER A 405 -4.75 -13.91 17.49
N ASN A 406 -6.07 -13.84 17.27
CA ASN A 406 -6.75 -14.46 16.12
C ASN A 406 -6.81 -13.51 14.92
N GLY A 407 -6.19 -12.32 14.98
CA GLY A 407 -6.15 -11.34 13.90
C GLY A 407 -7.48 -10.60 13.68
N LEU A 408 -8.42 -10.68 14.62
CA LEU A 408 -9.69 -9.97 14.56
C LEU A 408 -9.53 -8.56 15.14
N VAL A 409 -10.06 -7.56 14.45
CA VAL A 409 -10.08 -6.19 14.94
C VAL A 409 -10.98 -6.10 16.17
N LYS A 410 -10.44 -5.55 17.27
CA LYS A 410 -11.14 -5.35 18.53
C LYS A 410 -11.32 -3.87 18.87
N GLN A 411 -10.28 -3.08 18.59
CA GLN A 411 -10.25 -1.65 18.90
C GLN A 411 -9.56 -0.89 17.76
N TYR A 412 -9.69 0.42 17.81
CA TYR A 412 -8.99 1.35 16.92
C TYR A 412 -8.10 2.26 17.74
N SER A 413 -7.04 2.76 17.12
CA SER A 413 -6.14 3.72 17.75
C SER A 413 -5.82 4.88 16.83
N MET A 414 -5.72 6.06 17.43
CA MET A 414 -5.17 7.26 16.82
C MET A 414 -3.99 7.75 17.67
N VAL A 415 -2.83 7.92 17.06
CA VAL A 415 -1.60 8.36 17.72
C VAL A 415 -1.07 9.61 17.03
N ASN A 416 -0.80 10.68 17.78
CA ASN A 416 -0.21 11.88 17.18
C ASN A 416 1.24 11.59 16.74
N VAL A 417 1.59 11.97 15.51
CA VAL A 417 2.92 11.70 14.96
C VAL A 417 3.99 12.54 15.66
N LYS A 418 3.72 13.81 15.97
CA LYS A 418 4.68 14.71 16.62
C LYS A 418 4.90 14.35 18.08
N ASN A 419 3.84 13.98 18.79
CA ASN A 419 3.84 13.55 20.18
C ASN A 419 3.16 12.19 20.32
N TYR A 420 3.94 11.11 20.14
CA TYR A 420 3.42 9.74 20.18
C TYR A 420 2.86 9.32 21.54
N ASN A 421 3.03 10.10 22.61
CA ASN A 421 2.36 9.86 23.90
C ASN A 421 0.87 10.22 23.87
N THR A 422 0.44 11.06 22.92
CA THR A 422 -0.98 11.37 22.71
C THR A 422 -1.64 10.25 21.92
N VAL A 423 -2.32 9.36 22.64
CA VAL A 423 -2.94 8.14 22.10
C VAL A 423 -4.42 8.08 22.49
N GLY A 424 -5.30 8.04 21.49
CA GLY A 424 -6.71 7.68 21.65
C GLY A 424 -6.93 6.21 21.28
N VAL A 425 -7.71 5.49 22.11
CA VAL A 425 -8.12 4.10 21.83
C VAL A 425 -9.59 3.91 22.19
N GLY A 426 -10.36 3.30 21.29
CA GLY A 426 -11.76 2.95 21.54
C GLY A 426 -12.24 1.77 20.71
N ASP A 427 -13.41 1.25 21.09
CA ASP A 427 -14.04 0.09 20.43
C ASP A 427 -14.69 0.48 19.09
N THR A 428 -14.94 1.77 18.87
CA THR A 428 -15.46 2.34 17.63
C THR A 428 -14.57 3.47 17.11
N LEU A 429 -14.64 3.74 15.79
CA LEU A 429 -13.92 4.87 15.18
C LEU A 429 -14.26 6.20 15.87
N GLN A 430 -15.55 6.44 16.15
CA GLN A 430 -15.99 7.66 16.81
C GLN A 430 -15.47 7.78 18.25
N ALA A 431 -15.54 6.70 19.04
CA ALA A 431 -15.02 6.71 20.41
C ALA A 431 -13.49 6.95 20.43
N THR A 432 -12.77 6.37 19.46
CA THR A 432 -11.33 6.57 19.29
C THR A 432 -11.00 8.02 18.95
N LEU A 433 -11.75 8.62 18.02
CA LEU A 433 -11.61 10.02 17.65
C LEU A 433 -11.84 10.94 18.86
N ASN A 434 -12.93 10.73 19.61
CA ASN A 434 -13.25 11.55 20.78
C ASN A 434 -12.11 11.52 21.82
N LYS A 435 -11.63 10.32 22.19
CA LYS A 435 -10.53 10.15 23.14
C LYS A 435 -9.21 10.75 22.63
N TYR A 436 -8.98 10.72 21.32
CA TYR A 436 -7.82 11.35 20.71
C TYR A 436 -7.88 12.88 20.79
N LEU A 437 -9.05 13.48 20.50
CA LEU A 437 -9.27 14.93 20.59
C LEU A 437 -9.13 15.45 22.03
N GLU A 438 -9.62 14.69 23.01
CA GLU A 438 -9.38 14.98 24.43
C GLU A 438 -7.87 15.00 24.76
N GLY A 439 -7.12 14.03 24.25
CA GLY A 439 -5.66 13.96 24.40
C GLY A 439 -4.92 15.14 23.76
N LEU A 440 -5.36 15.60 22.59
CA LEU A 440 -4.81 16.79 21.94
C LEU A 440 -5.06 18.06 22.76
N THR A 441 -6.27 18.19 23.32
CA THR A 441 -6.64 19.36 24.13
C THR A 441 -5.84 19.43 25.43
N ASN A 442 -5.59 18.28 26.07
CA ASN A 442 -4.86 18.19 27.34
C ASN A 442 -3.35 18.43 27.23
N THR A 443 -2.78 18.40 26.02
CA THR A 443 -1.32 18.49 25.81
C THR A 443 -0.78 19.91 25.58
N ASN A 444 -1.59 20.96 25.79
CA ASN A 444 -1.22 22.37 25.51
C ASN A 444 -0.60 22.54 24.10
N ILE A 445 -1.02 21.72 23.13
CA ILE A 445 -0.79 22.04 21.72
C ILE A 445 -1.72 23.22 21.48
N SER A 446 -1.15 24.42 21.39
CA SER A 446 -1.90 25.63 21.03
C SER A 446 -2.76 25.31 19.81
N LEU A 447 -4.09 25.30 19.99
CA LEU A 447 -5.09 25.23 18.93
C LEU A 447 -5.09 26.53 18.09
N GLU A 448 -3.91 27.11 17.88
CA GLU A 448 -3.69 28.26 17.02
C GLU A 448 -3.50 27.75 15.60
N SER A 449 -4.63 27.59 14.93
CA SER A 449 -4.89 27.94 13.52
C SER A 449 -5.73 26.88 12.79
N GLY A 450 -6.97 27.27 12.47
CA GLY A 450 -7.80 26.59 11.48
C GLY A 450 -9.29 26.78 11.70
N ASN A 451 -9.78 26.42 12.88
CA ASN A 451 -11.18 26.59 13.26
C ASN A 451 -11.24 27.49 14.50
N GLN A 452 -11.90 28.63 14.39
CA GLN A 452 -12.15 29.49 15.54
C GLN A 452 -12.90 28.68 16.59
N GLU A 453 -12.39 28.65 17.83
CA GLU A 453 -13.15 28.14 18.96
C GLU A 453 -14.45 28.97 19.04
N GLU A 454 -15.58 28.32 18.76
CA GLU A 454 -16.88 28.97 18.78
C GLU A 454 -17.40 28.93 20.21
N VAL A 455 -17.89 30.09 20.66
CA VAL A 455 -18.55 30.23 21.95
C VAL A 455 -20.03 30.38 21.68
N VAL A 456 -20.84 29.51 22.28
CA VAL A 456 -22.29 29.67 22.29
C VAL A 456 -22.78 29.81 23.72
N GLU A 457 -23.64 30.80 23.91
CA GLU A 457 -24.37 31.02 25.14
C GLU A 457 -25.86 30.92 24.84
N GLY A 458 -26.61 30.21 25.67
CA GLY A 458 -28.03 30.04 25.44
C GLY A 458 -28.74 29.33 26.58
N GLU A 459 -30.07 29.44 26.56
CA GLU A 459 -30.94 28.78 27.52
C GLU A 459 -31.21 27.33 27.06
N VAL A 460 -31.06 26.37 27.96
CA VAL A 460 -31.31 24.96 27.70
C VAL A 460 -32.80 24.73 27.41
N GLU A 461 -33.11 24.29 26.19
CA GLU A 461 -34.44 23.86 25.74
C GLU A 461 -34.70 22.40 26.12
N ARG A 462 -33.67 21.55 25.99
CA ARG A 462 -33.77 20.12 26.30
C ARG A 462 -32.40 19.58 26.68
N ILE A 463 -32.37 18.67 27.65
CA ILE A 463 -31.18 17.91 28.01
C ILE A 463 -31.53 16.43 28.07
N GLY A 464 -30.66 15.57 27.53
CA GLY A 464 -30.83 14.13 27.55
C GLY A 464 -29.54 13.44 27.93
N LEU A 465 -29.62 12.44 28.81
CA LEU A 465 -28.48 11.59 29.15
C LEU A 465 -28.42 10.41 28.19
N VAL A 466 -27.26 10.24 27.56
CA VAL A 466 -26.88 9.06 26.79
C VAL A 466 -25.78 8.34 27.56
N ILE A 467 -26.08 7.11 28.00
CA ILE A 467 -25.10 6.24 28.62
C ILE A 467 -24.58 5.32 27.53
N LYS A 468 -23.30 5.44 27.20
CA LYS A 468 -22.63 4.60 26.20
C LYS A 468 -21.33 4.08 26.80
N GLU A 469 -21.19 2.75 26.86
CA GLU A 469 -19.95 2.09 27.30
C GLU A 469 -19.44 2.52 28.71
N GLY A 470 -20.34 2.96 29.59
CA GLY A 470 -20.01 3.37 30.96
C GLY A 470 -19.70 4.86 31.13
N GLU A 471 -19.61 5.62 30.03
CA GLU A 471 -19.49 7.08 30.05
C GLU A 471 -20.87 7.76 30.00
N SER A 472 -21.02 8.85 30.76
CA SER A 472 -22.24 9.65 30.82
C SER A 472 -22.08 10.89 29.93
N ILE A 473 -22.75 10.88 28.78
CA ILE A 473 -22.75 12.00 27.83
C ILE A 473 -24.11 12.67 27.87
N TYR A 474 -24.13 13.98 28.05
CA TYR A 474 -25.33 14.80 28.06
C TYR A 474 -25.47 15.55 26.74
N ASP A 475 -26.55 15.28 26.02
CA ASP A 475 -26.94 16.02 24.83
C ASP A 475 -27.80 17.22 25.24
N VAL A 476 -27.27 18.41 25.02
CA VAL A 476 -27.87 19.70 25.37
C VAL A 476 -28.34 20.41 24.11
N LYS A 477 -29.63 20.69 24.04
CA LYS A 477 -30.24 21.55 23.02
C LYS A 477 -30.57 22.89 23.65
N ILE A 478 -30.09 23.98 23.04
CA ILE A 478 -30.38 25.35 23.48
C ILE A 478 -31.40 26.01 22.55
N LYS A 479 -32.16 26.99 23.07
CA LYS A 479 -33.19 27.70 22.30
C LYS A 479 -32.60 28.40 21.08
N ASN A 480 -33.36 28.41 19.98
CA ASN A 480 -33.00 29.09 18.72
C ASN A 480 -31.69 28.62 18.08
N ASN A 481 -31.18 27.45 18.46
CA ASN A 481 -30.03 26.82 17.81
C ASN A 481 -30.45 25.45 17.24
N PRO A 482 -30.19 25.17 15.96
CA PRO A 482 -30.55 23.88 15.35
C PRO A 482 -29.65 22.72 15.80
N ASN A 483 -28.50 23.02 16.41
CA ASN A 483 -27.49 22.05 16.81
C ASN A 483 -27.77 21.47 18.20
N ILE A 484 -27.26 20.26 18.43
CA ILE A 484 -27.27 19.55 19.70
C ILE A 484 -25.82 19.48 20.19
N PHE A 485 -25.57 19.87 21.43
CA PHE A 485 -24.25 19.94 22.02
C PHE A 485 -24.03 18.76 22.96
N SER A 486 -23.09 17.89 22.66
CA SER A 486 -22.77 16.71 23.46
C SER A 486 -21.64 17.04 24.45
N VAL A 487 -21.92 16.86 25.74
CA VAL A 487 -21.04 17.22 26.86
C VAL A 487 -20.76 15.97 27.70
N SER A 488 -19.50 15.61 27.89
CA SER A 488 -19.11 14.54 28.82
C SER A 488 -19.07 15.05 30.27
N THR A 489 -19.41 14.21 31.24
CA THR A 489 -19.20 14.52 32.66
C THR A 489 -17.72 14.70 33.03
N GLU A 490 -16.80 14.20 32.20
CA GLU A 490 -15.37 14.47 32.32
C GLU A 490 -15.00 15.89 31.87
N THR A 491 -15.72 16.44 30.87
CA THR A 491 -15.54 17.83 30.42
C THR A 491 -16.04 18.82 31.46
N SER A 492 -17.22 18.58 32.03
CA SER A 492 -17.77 19.38 33.13
C SER A 492 -18.84 18.60 33.86
N ARG A 493 -18.71 18.48 35.19
CA ARG A 493 -19.74 17.84 36.03
C ARG A 493 -21.00 18.69 36.17
N GLU A 494 -20.94 19.99 35.85
CA GLU A 494 -22.08 20.90 35.95
C GLU A 494 -23.22 20.50 35.01
N VAL A 495 -22.90 19.85 33.88
CA VAL A 495 -23.93 19.40 32.93
C VAL A 495 -24.90 18.40 33.56
N ALA A 496 -24.44 17.57 34.50
CA ALA A 496 -25.28 16.61 35.21
C ALA A 496 -26.27 17.28 36.18
N LEU A 497 -26.01 18.52 36.58
CA LEU A 497 -26.88 19.32 37.45
C LEU A 497 -27.72 20.34 36.68
N THR A 498 -27.49 20.46 35.38
CA THR A 498 -28.16 21.45 34.51
C THR A 498 -29.59 21.03 34.20
N LYS A 499 -30.50 21.99 34.22
CA LYS A 499 -31.93 21.79 33.95
C LYS A 499 -32.38 22.61 32.73
N VAL A 500 -33.53 22.20 32.18
CA VAL A 500 -34.24 23.01 31.18
C VAL A 500 -34.55 24.38 31.80
N GLY A 501 -34.18 25.44 31.10
CA GLY A 501 -34.29 26.83 31.57
C GLY A 501 -32.98 27.44 32.09
N ASP A 502 -31.94 26.64 32.35
CA ASP A 502 -30.64 27.17 32.77
C ASP A 502 -29.91 27.83 31.59
N SER A 503 -29.18 28.90 31.87
CA SER A 503 -28.27 29.53 30.91
C SER A 503 -26.90 28.87 30.99
N VAL A 504 -26.42 28.41 29.85
CA VAL A 504 -25.15 27.69 29.73
C VAL A 504 -24.24 28.39 28.74
N LYS A 505 -22.93 28.29 29.00
CA LYS A 505 -21.86 28.71 28.09
C LYS A 505 -21.09 27.48 27.65
N MET A 506 -20.97 27.30 26.34
CA MET A 506 -20.26 26.16 25.76
C MET A 506 -19.22 26.67 24.78
N LYS A 507 -18.02 26.10 24.85
CA LYS A 507 -16.99 26.28 23.84
C LYS A 507 -16.85 25.01 23.03
N PHE A 508 -16.78 25.12 21.72
CA PHE A 508 -16.67 23.96 20.84
C PHE A 508 -15.90 24.32 19.56
N ILE A 509 -15.46 23.28 18.86
CA ILE A 509 -14.90 23.41 17.53
C ILE A 509 -15.84 22.69 16.58
N ARG A 510 -16.34 23.39 15.57
CA ARG A 510 -17.25 22.80 14.59
C ARG A 510 -16.48 21.88 13.63
N VAL A 511 -16.94 20.64 13.48
CA VAL A 511 -16.37 19.64 12.56
C VAL A 511 -17.45 19.22 11.57
N GLY A 512 -17.39 19.76 10.35
CA GLY A 512 -18.39 19.53 9.30
C GLY A 512 -19.78 20.10 9.61
N ASP A 513 -20.79 19.70 8.82
CA ASP A 513 -22.19 20.10 8.99
C ASP A 513 -23.00 19.05 9.79
N ASN A 514 -22.42 18.58 10.90
CA ASN A 514 -23.10 17.66 11.79
C ASN A 514 -24.06 18.39 12.74
N LYS A 515 -25.23 17.79 12.95
CA LYS A 515 -26.24 18.28 13.91
C LYS A 515 -25.80 18.13 15.36
N TYR A 516 -24.90 17.19 15.65
CA TYR A 516 -24.32 16.95 16.97
C TYR A 516 -22.90 17.51 17.03
N ILE A 517 -22.64 18.33 18.04
CA ILE A 517 -21.39 19.07 18.22
C ILE A 517 -20.83 18.74 19.60
N ILE A 518 -19.58 18.27 19.66
CA ILE A 518 -18.92 17.97 20.92
C ILE A 518 -18.40 19.29 21.52
N THR A 519 -18.67 19.50 22.80
CA THR A 519 -18.18 20.68 23.52
C THR A 519 -16.85 20.41 24.20
N ASN A 520 -15.91 21.34 24.09
CA ASN A 520 -14.62 21.31 24.78
C ASN A 520 -14.71 21.92 26.18
N SER A 521 -15.71 22.76 26.43
CA SER A 521 -15.97 23.38 27.74
C SER A 521 -17.47 23.58 27.91
N PHE A 522 -17.94 23.42 29.13
CA PHE A 522 -19.33 23.64 29.52
C PHE A 522 -19.39 24.28 30.91
N VAL A 523 -20.10 25.41 31.01
CA VAL A 523 -20.36 26.13 32.26
C VAL A 523 -21.84 26.41 32.37
N ASN A 524 -22.45 26.04 33.49
CA ASN A 524 -23.81 26.43 33.84
C ASN A 524 -23.77 27.77 34.60
N ILE A 525 -24.03 28.84 33.87
CA ILE A 525 -24.03 30.23 34.38
C ILE A 525 -25.11 30.41 35.45
N SER A 526 -26.22 29.68 35.35
CA SER A 526 -27.32 29.74 36.30
C SER A 526 -27.03 29.03 37.63
N SER A 527 -25.99 28.20 37.70
CA SER A 527 -25.67 27.39 38.89
C SER A 527 -24.88 28.14 39.97
N GLY A 528 -24.44 29.38 39.71
CA GLY A 528 -23.86 30.28 40.71
C GLY A 528 -22.49 29.88 41.26
N VAL A 529 -21.81 28.91 40.64
CA VAL A 529 -20.42 28.57 40.97
C VAL A 529 -19.50 29.43 40.10
N THR A 530 -19.05 30.57 40.64
CA THR A 530 -17.97 31.35 40.04
C THR A 530 -16.66 30.56 40.13
N GLU A 531 -15.95 30.42 39.01
CA GLU A 531 -14.56 29.93 38.95
C GLU A 531 -13.71 30.62 40.03
N ASN A 532 -13.22 29.85 41.00
CA ASN A 532 -12.07 30.28 41.81
C ASN A 532 -10.82 29.68 41.14
N ASN A 533 -10.02 30.59 40.58
CA ASN A 533 -8.67 30.47 40.01
C ASN A 533 -7.94 29.13 40.08
#